data_AF-A0A0G4J7A3-F1
#
_entry.id   AF-A0A0G4J7A3-F1
#
_cell.length_a   1.000
_cell.length_b   1.000
_cell.length_c   1.000
_cell.angle_alpha   90.00
_cell.angle_beta   90.00
_cell.angle_gamma   90.00
#
_symmetry.space_group_name_H-M   'P 1'
#
loop_
_entity.id
_entity.type
_entity.pdbx_description
1 polymer ?
#
loop_
_entity_poly.entity_id
_entity_poly.type
_entity_poly.pdbx_seq_one_letter_code
_entity_poly.pdbx_strand_id
1 'polypeptide(L)'
;MFDGRRHLHDDVRRYRADEARLRIISADVVRFHVDQGLSTATYDINVRSVSGRWSVSRRYRQFHDLQAALTALFDPRLLPSLPPRTFLGHVHDADFLEHRRRHLDMYLQMLANTDYFECRPLHDFLQPCDGHVGAALAGSPAGAPVDDQTALHRFEVTLLHWQYSEASDPKSEVVYQFEICEYFTPAQYLKWVLPATMYDFKQFHACLRRRFPSDVLPDLPAWSLTQSTAQAAFADARATQLEAFLQKVINCGPLACPDLHSFIQLDNANRHISTGMNISALP
;
A
#
# COMPACT_ATOMS: atom_id res chain seq x y z
N MET A 1 25.27 -50.64 14.11
CA MET A 1 24.12 -50.27 13.26
C MET A 1 23.22 -49.34 14.06
N PHE A 2 23.42 -48.03 13.92
CA PHE A 2 22.55 -47.02 14.52
C PHE A 2 21.56 -46.54 13.45
N ASP A 3 20.27 -46.64 13.78
CA ASP A 3 19.13 -46.35 12.92
C ASP A 3 18.92 -44.83 12.79
N GLY A 4 19.67 -44.22 11.87
CA GLY A 4 19.65 -42.77 11.61
C GLY A 4 18.53 -42.29 10.67
N ARG A 5 17.58 -43.15 10.27
CA ARG A 5 16.53 -42.77 9.29
C ARG A 5 15.21 -42.29 9.92
N ARG A 6 15.02 -42.42 11.23
CA ARG A 6 13.77 -42.00 11.89
C ARG A 6 13.75 -40.55 12.36
N HIS A 7 14.89 -39.87 12.51
CA HIS A 7 14.90 -38.47 12.99
C HIS A 7 14.66 -37.41 11.90
N LEU A 8 15.03 -37.67 10.65
CA LEU A 8 14.86 -36.67 9.59
C LEU A 8 13.39 -36.42 9.20
N HIS A 9 12.52 -37.43 9.39
CA HIS A 9 11.11 -37.35 9.02
C HIS A 9 10.24 -36.64 10.07
N ASP A 10 10.67 -36.62 11.33
CA ASP A 10 10.00 -35.90 12.42
C ASP A 10 10.36 -34.41 12.43
N ASP A 11 11.60 -34.05 12.08
CA ASP A 11 12.03 -32.64 11.98
C ASP A 11 11.33 -31.91 10.82
N VAL A 12 11.14 -32.57 9.66
CA VAL A 12 10.41 -31.97 8.53
C VAL A 12 8.91 -31.84 8.81
N ARG A 13 8.32 -32.76 9.59
CA ARG A 13 6.91 -32.67 10.02
C ARG A 13 6.68 -31.61 11.10
N ARG A 14 7.64 -31.39 12.00
CA ARG A 14 7.61 -30.27 12.95
C ARG A 14 7.76 -28.92 12.25
N TYR A 15 8.66 -28.81 11.27
CA TYR A 15 8.87 -27.56 10.53
C TYR A 15 7.61 -27.10 9.78
N ARG A 16 6.86 -28.02 9.14
CA ARG A 16 5.60 -27.72 8.46
C ARG A 16 4.44 -27.36 9.39
N ALA A 17 4.44 -27.85 10.64
CA ALA A 17 3.40 -27.54 11.62
C ALA A 17 3.65 -26.18 12.31
N ASP A 18 4.90 -25.78 12.47
CA ASP A 18 5.27 -24.46 12.99
C ASP A 18 5.06 -23.35 11.95
N GLU A 19 5.31 -23.60 10.65
CA GLU A 19 4.96 -22.64 9.58
C GLU A 19 3.47 -22.30 9.54
N ALA A 20 2.58 -23.31 9.65
CA ALA A 20 1.14 -23.09 9.65
C ALA A 20 0.66 -22.24 10.84
N ARG A 21 1.39 -22.27 11.97
CA ARG A 21 1.10 -21.45 13.17
C ARG A 21 1.65 -20.03 13.08
N LEU A 22 2.59 -19.78 12.18
CA LEU A 22 3.24 -18.50 11.97
C LEU A 22 2.62 -17.70 10.84
N ARG A 23 1.56 -18.22 10.19
CA ARG A 23 0.80 -17.47 9.18
C ARG A 23 0.40 -16.11 9.73
N ILE A 24 0.98 -15.08 9.11
CA ILE A 24 0.73 -13.68 9.45
C ILE A 24 -0.61 -13.30 8.83
N ILE A 25 -1.47 -12.70 9.65
CA ILE A 25 -2.76 -12.16 9.24
C ILE A 25 -2.61 -10.67 8.94
N SER A 26 -1.87 -9.94 9.77
CA SER A 26 -1.57 -8.51 9.55
C SER A 26 -0.25 -8.11 10.19
N ALA A 27 0.36 -7.06 9.66
CA ALA A 27 1.55 -6.43 10.21
C ALA A 27 1.43 -4.91 10.00
N ASP A 28 1.13 -4.20 11.10
CA ASP A 28 0.73 -2.79 11.06
C ASP A 28 1.77 -1.91 11.74
N VAL A 29 2.37 -0.96 11.02
CA VAL A 29 3.37 -0.03 11.56
C VAL A 29 2.68 1.09 12.33
N VAL A 30 2.43 0.91 13.61
CA VAL A 30 1.55 1.80 14.40
C VAL A 30 2.17 3.13 14.81
N ARG A 31 3.48 3.18 15.09
CA ARG A 31 4.15 4.41 15.56
C ARG A 31 5.63 4.38 15.26
N PHE A 32 6.29 5.52 15.46
CA PHE A 32 7.74 5.61 15.41
C PHE A 32 8.31 6.31 16.65
N HIS A 33 9.56 5.99 16.97
CA HIS A 33 10.36 6.60 18.03
C HIS A 33 11.65 7.13 17.43
N VAL A 34 12.03 8.34 17.83
CA VAL A 34 13.34 8.89 17.47
C VAL A 34 14.29 8.68 18.65
N ASP A 35 15.33 7.90 18.43
CA ASP A 35 16.42 7.78 19.38
C ASP A 35 17.29 9.05 19.27
N GLN A 36 17.22 9.90 20.30
CA GLN A 36 17.96 11.16 20.36
C GLN A 36 19.48 10.95 20.42
N GLY A 37 19.97 9.81 20.92
CA GLY A 37 21.39 9.51 21.01
C GLY A 37 21.97 8.94 19.72
N LEU A 38 21.17 8.18 18.96
CA LEU A 38 21.61 7.53 17.73
C LEU A 38 21.22 8.28 16.45
N SER A 39 20.41 9.33 16.54
CA SER A 39 19.79 10.01 15.38
C SER A 39 19.20 8.98 14.40
N THR A 40 18.46 8.01 14.95
CA THR A 40 17.73 7.02 14.15
C THR A 40 16.29 6.91 14.60
N ALA A 41 15.39 6.71 13.63
CA ALA A 41 14.00 6.38 13.88
C ALA A 41 13.79 4.86 13.87
N THR A 42 13.04 4.37 14.86
CA THR A 42 12.58 2.99 14.96
C THR A 42 11.05 2.96 14.85
N TYR A 43 10.52 2.00 14.13
CA TYR A 43 9.10 1.85 13.87
C TYR A 43 8.56 0.64 14.62
N ASP A 44 7.47 0.82 15.33
CA ASP A 44 6.79 -0.27 16.02
C ASP A 44 5.73 -0.88 15.13
N ILE A 45 5.77 -2.20 15.05
CA ILE A 45 4.94 -3.02 14.18
C ILE A 45 4.12 -3.93 15.09
N ASN A 46 2.81 -3.84 14.99
CA ASN A 46 1.90 -4.79 15.60
C ASN A 46 1.67 -5.94 14.61
N VAL A 47 2.02 -7.15 15.04
CA VAL A 47 1.90 -8.35 14.22
C VAL A 47 0.76 -9.18 14.76
N ARG A 48 -0.13 -9.58 13.86
CA ARG A 48 -1.20 -10.54 14.13
C ARG A 48 -0.93 -11.79 13.31
N SER A 49 -1.00 -12.93 13.96
CA SER A 49 -0.94 -14.25 13.32
C SER A 49 -2.10 -15.11 13.80
N VAL A 50 -2.24 -16.28 13.19
CA VAL A 50 -3.20 -17.30 13.67
C VAL A 50 -2.92 -17.77 15.10
N SER A 51 -1.68 -17.68 15.58
CA SER A 51 -1.26 -18.16 16.91
C SER A 51 -1.26 -17.07 17.98
N GLY A 52 -1.40 -15.79 17.60
CA GLY A 52 -1.44 -14.69 18.57
C GLY A 52 -1.03 -13.36 17.98
N ARG A 53 -0.79 -12.40 18.89
CA ARG A 53 -0.38 -11.04 18.57
C ARG A 53 0.85 -10.66 19.37
N TRP A 54 1.74 -9.89 18.77
CA TRP A 54 2.91 -9.33 19.43
C TRP A 54 3.33 -8.02 18.76
N SER A 55 4.30 -7.33 19.33
CA SER A 55 4.87 -6.13 18.75
C SER A 55 6.37 -6.32 18.51
N VAL A 56 6.86 -5.77 17.40
CA VAL A 56 8.29 -5.74 17.08
C VAL A 56 8.70 -4.34 16.68
N SER A 57 9.95 -3.99 16.96
CA SER A 57 10.49 -2.68 16.58
C SER A 57 11.56 -2.87 15.51
N ARG A 58 11.47 -2.10 14.43
CA ARG A 58 12.39 -2.19 13.28
C ARG A 58 12.81 -0.81 12.81
N ARG A 59 14.08 -0.65 12.51
CA ARG A 59 14.62 0.56 11.86
C ARG A 59 14.45 0.46 10.36
N TYR A 60 14.37 1.61 9.69
CA TYR A 60 14.22 1.67 8.23
C TYR A 60 15.27 0.84 7.46
N ARG A 61 16.53 0.77 7.96
CA ARG A 61 17.57 -0.08 7.36
C ARG A 61 17.16 -1.56 7.30
N GLN A 62 16.47 -2.07 8.33
CA GLN A 62 16.04 -3.47 8.37
C GLN A 62 14.94 -3.76 7.34
N PHE A 63 14.10 -2.78 7.00
CA PHE A 63 13.15 -2.92 5.90
C PHE A 63 13.85 -3.00 4.54
N HIS A 64 14.95 -2.26 4.39
CA HIS A 64 15.78 -2.35 3.18
C HIS A 64 16.48 -3.69 3.07
N ASP A 65 16.95 -4.25 4.19
CA ASP A 65 17.55 -5.58 4.23
C ASP A 65 16.49 -6.67 3.90
N LEU A 66 15.26 -6.51 4.41
CA LEU A 66 14.11 -7.34 4.02
C LEU A 66 13.82 -7.24 2.51
N GLN A 67 13.71 -6.03 1.94
CA GLN A 67 13.45 -5.84 0.51
C GLN A 67 14.52 -6.51 -0.35
N ALA A 68 15.80 -6.41 0.04
CA ALA A 68 16.89 -7.08 -0.66
C ALA A 68 16.74 -8.60 -0.62
N ALA A 69 16.36 -9.17 0.54
CA ALA A 69 16.10 -10.61 0.67
C ALA A 69 14.90 -11.06 -0.18
N LEU A 70 13.81 -10.30 -0.21
CA LEU A 70 12.64 -10.60 -1.02
C LEU A 70 12.95 -10.51 -2.53
N THR A 71 13.73 -9.51 -2.95
CA THR A 71 14.15 -9.33 -4.35
C THR A 71 14.99 -10.52 -4.85
N ALA A 72 15.68 -11.21 -3.96
CA ALA A 72 16.42 -12.43 -4.30
C ALA A 72 15.51 -13.67 -4.47
N LEU A 73 14.28 -13.65 -3.93
CA LEU A 73 13.35 -14.77 -3.92
C LEU A 73 12.20 -14.63 -4.93
N PHE A 74 11.78 -13.41 -5.22
CA PHE A 74 10.59 -13.11 -6.03
C PHE A 74 10.94 -12.22 -7.23
N ASP A 75 10.10 -12.22 -8.26
CA ASP A 75 10.21 -11.25 -9.36
C ASP A 75 10.11 -9.82 -8.79
N PRO A 76 11.14 -8.97 -8.97
CA PRO A 76 11.13 -7.60 -8.46
C PRO A 76 9.94 -6.77 -8.91
N ARG A 77 9.33 -7.10 -10.07
CA ARG A 77 8.14 -6.42 -10.59
C ARG A 77 6.90 -6.68 -9.74
N LEU A 78 6.86 -7.83 -9.07
CA LEU A 78 5.75 -8.26 -8.23
C LEU A 78 5.82 -7.67 -6.81
N LEU A 79 7.02 -7.30 -6.36
CA LEU A 79 7.22 -6.76 -5.02
C LEU A 79 6.66 -5.34 -4.87
N PRO A 80 6.08 -5.01 -3.70
CA PRO A 80 5.79 -3.63 -3.35
C PRO A 80 7.08 -2.80 -3.33
N SER A 81 6.99 -1.53 -3.73
CA SER A 81 8.09 -0.59 -3.64
C SER A 81 8.32 -0.20 -2.18
N LEU A 82 9.57 -0.30 -1.72
CA LEU A 82 9.96 0.27 -0.44
C LEU A 82 10.10 1.81 -0.61
N PRO A 83 9.60 2.64 0.32
CA PRO A 83 9.84 4.08 0.28
C PRO A 83 11.34 4.37 0.15
N PRO A 84 11.76 5.43 -0.56
CA PRO A 84 13.18 5.66 -0.85
C PRO A 84 14.01 5.99 0.40
N ARG A 85 15.31 5.65 0.31
CA ARG A 85 16.32 6.17 1.24
C ARG A 85 16.41 7.67 1.04
N THR A 86 16.18 8.44 2.11
CA THR A 86 16.45 9.88 2.08
C THR A 86 17.91 10.16 2.38
N PHE A 87 18.43 11.23 1.77
CA PHE A 87 19.70 11.82 2.15
C PHE A 87 19.57 12.57 3.49
N LEU A 88 20.69 12.68 4.20
CA LEU A 88 20.84 13.13 5.59
C LEU A 88 20.01 14.39 5.94
N GLY A 89 19.31 14.38 7.08
CA GLY A 89 18.72 15.60 7.68
C GLY A 89 17.30 15.47 8.23
N HIS A 90 16.49 14.52 7.75
CA HIS A 90 15.04 14.47 8.08
C HIS A 90 14.69 13.61 9.30
N VAL A 91 15.64 13.17 10.12
CA VAL A 91 15.34 12.30 11.28
C VAL A 91 14.58 13.03 12.40
N HIS A 92 14.61 14.37 12.42
CA HIS A 92 13.85 15.17 13.38
C HIS A 92 12.57 15.78 12.78
N ASP A 93 12.31 15.53 11.50
CA ASP A 93 11.13 16.00 10.80
C ASP A 93 9.98 15.01 11.04
N ALA A 94 9.02 15.42 11.88
CA ALA A 94 7.92 14.57 12.29
C ALA A 94 6.98 14.23 11.13
N ASP A 95 6.72 15.18 10.23
CA ASP A 95 5.85 14.97 9.07
C ASP A 95 6.50 13.97 8.10
N PHE A 96 7.81 14.10 7.91
CA PHE A 96 8.58 13.15 7.13
C PHE A 96 8.57 11.73 7.73
N LEU A 97 8.78 11.60 9.04
CA LEU A 97 8.77 10.30 9.71
C LEU A 97 7.40 9.65 9.70
N GLU A 98 6.34 10.44 9.84
CA GLU A 98 4.96 9.96 9.73
C GLU A 98 4.63 9.51 8.30
N HIS A 99 5.06 10.28 7.29
CA HIS A 99 4.90 9.87 5.89
C HIS A 99 5.64 8.54 5.61
N ARG A 100 6.89 8.42 6.10
CA ARG A 100 7.65 7.17 6.01
C ARG A 100 6.97 6.03 6.77
N ARG A 101 6.44 6.26 7.98
CA ARG A 101 5.72 5.25 8.76
C ARG A 101 4.57 4.67 7.94
N ARG A 102 3.75 5.53 7.32
CA ARG A 102 2.63 5.11 6.46
C ARG A 102 3.07 4.28 5.25
N HIS A 103 4.14 4.70 4.57
CA HIS A 103 4.62 3.91 3.43
C HIS A 103 5.18 2.54 3.87
N LEU A 104 5.84 2.47 5.03
CA LEU A 104 6.27 1.19 5.60
C LEU A 104 5.08 0.32 6.04
N ASP A 105 4.01 0.93 6.52
CA ASP A 105 2.75 0.28 6.87
C ASP A 105 2.11 -0.40 5.65
N MET A 106 1.89 0.37 4.58
CA MET A 106 1.38 -0.15 3.31
C MET A 106 2.26 -1.26 2.75
N TYR A 107 3.58 -1.08 2.80
CA TYR A 107 4.54 -2.08 2.36
C TYR A 107 4.37 -3.41 3.12
N LEU A 108 4.25 -3.39 4.44
CA LEU A 108 4.04 -4.61 5.23
C LEU A 108 2.65 -5.20 5.03
N GLN A 109 1.60 -4.39 4.90
CA GLN A 109 0.26 -4.89 4.62
C GLN A 109 0.20 -5.61 3.28
N MET A 110 0.85 -5.10 2.23
CA MET A 110 0.90 -5.78 0.92
C MET A 110 1.62 -7.14 1.00
N LEU A 111 2.70 -7.22 1.79
CA LEU A 111 3.42 -8.46 1.99
C LEU A 111 2.64 -9.46 2.86
N ALA A 112 1.99 -9.00 3.93
CA ALA A 112 1.28 -9.84 4.88
C ALA A 112 -0.09 -10.32 4.38
N ASN A 113 -0.79 -9.52 3.57
CA ASN A 113 -2.14 -9.84 3.07
C ASN A 113 -2.13 -10.75 1.84
N THR A 114 -0.95 -11.16 1.37
CA THR A 114 -0.81 -12.00 0.18
C THR A 114 -0.05 -13.28 0.53
N ASP A 115 -0.72 -14.43 0.41
CA ASP A 115 -0.11 -15.76 0.64
C ASP A 115 1.14 -16.00 -0.24
N TYR A 116 1.28 -15.24 -1.33
CA TYR A 116 2.41 -15.28 -2.24
C TYR A 116 3.76 -14.91 -1.58
N PHE A 117 3.75 -14.04 -0.55
CA PHE A 117 4.97 -13.56 0.10
C PHE A 117 5.26 -14.26 1.44
N GLU A 118 4.56 -15.35 1.76
CA GLU A 118 4.87 -16.20 2.91
C GLU A 118 6.26 -16.84 2.71
N CYS A 119 7.26 -16.28 3.40
CA CYS A 119 8.64 -16.72 3.29
C CYS A 119 9.43 -16.43 4.56
N ARG A 120 10.50 -17.21 4.77
CA ARG A 120 11.33 -17.11 5.96
C ARG A 120 11.87 -15.69 6.24
N PRO A 121 12.38 -14.91 5.28
CA PRO A 121 12.84 -13.54 5.56
C PRO A 121 11.77 -12.63 6.14
N LEU A 122 10.52 -12.75 5.68
CA LEU A 122 9.39 -11.97 6.20
C LEU A 122 9.05 -12.42 7.63
N HIS A 123 9.00 -13.73 7.89
CA HIS A 123 8.78 -14.24 9.24
C HIS A 123 9.88 -13.82 10.21
N ASP A 124 11.16 -13.98 9.85
CA ASP A 124 12.29 -13.56 10.68
C ASP A 124 12.26 -12.04 10.93
N PHE A 125 11.86 -11.25 9.93
CA PHE A 125 11.67 -9.82 10.09
C PHE A 125 10.53 -9.48 11.07
N LEU A 126 9.44 -10.24 11.09
CA LEU A 126 8.29 -10.01 11.96
C LEU A 126 8.38 -10.72 13.31
N GLN A 127 9.37 -11.58 13.54
CA GLN A 127 9.53 -12.28 14.81
C GLN A 127 9.93 -11.35 15.97
N PRO A 128 9.47 -11.62 17.20
CA PRO A 128 9.93 -10.92 18.39
C PRO A 128 11.46 -10.88 18.45
N CYS A 129 12.04 -9.70 18.67
CA CYS A 129 13.46 -9.65 19.00
C CYS A 129 13.64 -10.24 20.41
N ASP A 130 14.53 -11.23 20.55
CA ASP A 130 14.83 -11.99 21.78
C ASP A 130 15.35 -11.17 22.98
N GLY A 131 15.17 -9.85 22.99
CA GLY A 131 15.60 -8.95 24.07
C GLY A 131 14.46 -8.26 24.85
N HIS A 132 13.20 -8.40 24.44
CA HIS A 132 12.05 -7.73 25.10
C HIS A 132 10.86 -8.69 25.32
N VAL A 133 11.12 -9.91 25.76
CA VAL A 133 10.08 -10.75 26.37
C VAL A 133 9.89 -10.28 27.83
N GLY A 134 9.39 -9.06 27.99
CA GLY A 134 9.22 -8.41 29.28
C GLY A 134 7.88 -7.70 29.34
N ALA A 135 6.90 -8.36 29.96
CA ALA A 135 5.65 -7.79 30.48
C ALA A 135 4.51 -7.45 29.49
N ALA A 136 3.96 -8.44 28.78
CA ALA A 136 2.64 -8.29 28.15
C ALA A 136 1.71 -9.52 28.24
N LEU A 137 1.96 -10.45 29.18
CA LEU A 137 1.05 -11.58 29.46
C LEU A 137 0.45 -11.57 30.88
N ALA A 138 0.60 -10.49 31.64
CA ALA A 138 -0.05 -10.34 32.94
C ALA A 138 -0.85 -9.03 33.00
N GLY A 139 -2.17 -9.14 32.86
CA GLY A 139 -3.12 -8.08 33.22
C GLY A 139 -3.38 -7.02 32.14
N SER A 140 -4.22 -7.33 31.16
CA SER A 140 -5.08 -6.31 30.56
C SER A 140 -6.44 -6.33 31.27
N PRO A 141 -6.91 -5.20 31.85
CA PRO A 141 -8.24 -5.11 32.40
C PRO A 141 -9.27 -5.27 31.29
N ALA A 142 -10.19 -6.22 31.47
CA ALA A 142 -11.40 -6.32 30.67
C ALA A 142 -12.19 -5.03 30.81
N GLY A 143 -12.46 -4.32 29.69
CA GLY A 143 -13.47 -3.26 29.66
C GLY A 143 -13.11 -1.93 29.01
N ALA A 144 -12.08 -1.83 28.18
CA ALA A 144 -12.04 -0.73 27.20
C ALA A 144 -12.83 -1.17 25.95
N PRO A 145 -13.82 -0.39 25.46
CA PRO A 145 -14.36 -0.63 24.13
C PRO A 145 -13.17 -0.55 23.17
N VAL A 146 -12.86 -1.69 22.55
CA VAL A 146 -11.97 -1.70 21.40
C VAL A 146 -12.74 -0.90 20.36
N ASP A 147 -12.37 0.37 20.20
CA ASP A 147 -12.82 1.17 19.08
C ASP A 147 -12.42 0.38 17.84
N ASP A 148 -13.42 -0.26 17.24
CA ASP A 148 -13.36 -0.97 15.96
C ASP A 148 -13.25 0.07 14.83
N GLN A 149 -12.35 1.04 15.01
CA GLN A 149 -11.83 1.89 13.96
C GLN A 149 -10.84 1.04 13.17
N THR A 150 -11.35 0.02 12.49
CA THR A 150 -10.63 -0.61 11.38
C THR A 150 -10.12 0.50 10.49
N ALA A 151 -8.80 0.64 10.42
CA ALA A 151 -8.10 1.59 9.56
C ALA A 151 -8.64 1.41 8.14
N LEU A 152 -9.52 2.33 7.74
CA LEU A 152 -10.24 2.21 6.49
C LEU A 152 -9.35 2.86 5.44
N HIS A 153 -8.33 2.11 5.02
CA HIS A 153 -7.51 2.50 3.87
C HIS A 153 -8.37 2.38 2.63
N ARG A 154 -8.96 3.50 2.23
CA ARG A 154 -9.82 3.62 1.07
C ARG A 154 -9.45 4.84 0.26
N PHE A 155 -9.71 4.75 -1.03
CA PHE A 155 -9.54 5.87 -1.93
C PHE A 155 -10.90 6.36 -2.43
N GLU A 156 -11.05 7.66 -2.50
CA GLU A 156 -12.14 8.30 -3.25
C GLU A 156 -11.53 9.06 -4.44
N VAL A 157 -12.21 8.96 -5.57
CA VAL A 157 -11.87 9.63 -6.83
C VAL A 157 -13.05 10.51 -7.17
N THR A 158 -12.81 11.81 -7.31
CA THR A 158 -13.82 12.77 -7.74
C THR A 158 -13.36 13.44 -9.02
N LEU A 159 -14.17 13.42 -10.07
CA LEU A 159 -13.92 14.26 -11.25
C LEU A 159 -14.13 15.74 -10.87
N LEU A 160 -13.09 16.56 -10.99
CA LEU A 160 -13.20 18.00 -10.76
C LEU A 160 -13.74 18.72 -12.00
N HIS A 161 -13.04 18.57 -13.13
CA HIS A 161 -13.43 19.11 -14.42
C HIS A 161 -12.61 18.45 -15.54
N TRP A 162 -12.93 18.79 -16.77
CA TRP A 162 -12.10 18.48 -17.94
C TRP A 162 -11.95 19.73 -18.81
N GLN A 163 -10.89 19.77 -19.59
CA GLN A 163 -10.63 20.86 -20.53
C GLN A 163 -9.84 20.36 -21.73
N TYR A 164 -9.94 21.05 -22.86
CA TYR A 164 -9.02 20.82 -23.97
C TYR A 164 -7.65 21.38 -23.61
N SER A 165 -6.59 20.64 -23.92
CA SER A 165 -5.22 21.14 -23.81
C SER A 165 -5.08 22.42 -24.64
N GLU A 166 -4.43 23.46 -24.11
CA GLU A 166 -4.43 24.85 -24.61
C GLU A 166 -3.80 25.06 -26.02
N ALA A 167 -3.57 24.00 -26.79
CA ALA A 167 -3.16 24.14 -28.17
C ALA A 167 -4.34 24.63 -29.03
N SER A 168 -4.08 25.63 -29.87
CA SER A 168 -4.97 26.11 -30.95
C SER A 168 -5.23 25.06 -32.04
N ASP A 169 -5.03 23.78 -31.75
CA ASP A 169 -5.13 22.65 -32.66
C ASP A 169 -6.53 22.01 -32.55
N PRO A 170 -7.26 21.81 -33.66
CA PRO A 170 -8.48 20.99 -33.66
C PRO A 170 -8.27 19.54 -33.18
N LYS A 171 -7.03 19.10 -32.96
CA LYS A 171 -6.66 17.81 -32.37
C LYS A 171 -6.33 17.88 -30.87
N SER A 172 -6.57 19.01 -30.21
CA SER A 172 -6.27 19.15 -28.78
C SER A 172 -6.89 18.05 -27.94
N GLU A 173 -6.04 17.39 -27.16
CA GLU A 173 -6.44 16.30 -26.29
C GLU A 173 -7.23 16.82 -25.09
N VAL A 174 -8.25 16.07 -24.67
CA VAL A 174 -9.00 16.38 -23.46
C VAL A 174 -8.20 15.90 -22.25
N VAL A 175 -7.91 16.83 -21.36
CA VAL A 175 -7.29 16.57 -20.06
C VAL A 175 -8.38 16.55 -19.00
N TYR A 176 -8.45 15.45 -18.26
CA TYR A 176 -9.35 15.25 -17.13
C TYR A 176 -8.59 15.54 -15.83
N GLN A 177 -9.23 16.25 -14.90
CA GLN A 177 -8.68 16.54 -13.58
C GLN A 177 -9.46 15.77 -12.53
N PHE A 178 -8.80 14.82 -11.86
CA PHE A 178 -9.40 14.03 -10.78
C PHE A 178 -8.82 14.47 -9.43
N GLU A 179 -9.65 14.66 -8.41
CA GLU A 179 -9.19 14.71 -7.02
C GLU A 179 -9.15 13.29 -6.47
N ILE A 180 -7.96 12.86 -6.03
CA ILE A 180 -7.77 11.59 -5.34
C ILE A 180 -7.68 11.89 -3.85
N CYS A 181 -8.53 11.25 -3.05
CA CYS A 181 -8.52 11.30 -1.60
C CYS A 181 -8.15 9.93 -1.03
N GLU A 182 -7.05 9.84 -0.32
CA GLU A 182 -6.62 8.66 0.42
C GLU A 182 -6.97 8.83 1.89
N TYR A 183 -7.91 8.02 2.38
CA TYR A 183 -8.34 8.04 3.78
C TYR A 183 -7.50 7.08 4.61
N PHE A 184 -7.04 7.54 5.78
CA PHE A 184 -6.35 6.70 6.78
C PHE A 184 -7.25 6.41 7.98
N THR A 185 -8.15 7.35 8.26
CA THR A 185 -9.21 7.23 9.26
C THR A 185 -10.48 7.85 8.68
N PRO A 186 -11.66 7.66 9.31
CA PRO A 186 -12.88 8.35 8.87
C PRO A 186 -12.73 9.89 8.81
N ALA A 187 -11.83 10.44 9.63
CA ALA A 187 -11.63 11.87 9.74
C ALA A 187 -10.38 12.39 9.01
N GLN A 188 -9.37 11.58 8.70
CA GLN A 188 -8.09 12.03 8.16
C GLN A 188 -7.84 11.49 6.75
N TYR A 189 -7.50 12.40 5.84
CA TYR A 189 -7.16 12.04 4.47
C TYR A 189 -6.04 12.92 3.88
N LEU A 190 -5.35 12.35 2.90
CA LEU A 190 -4.49 13.07 1.97
C LEU A 190 -5.29 13.27 0.69
N LYS A 191 -5.13 14.44 0.06
CA LYS A 191 -5.71 14.67 -1.24
C LYS A 191 -4.74 15.34 -2.21
N TRP A 192 -4.87 14.99 -3.49
CA TRP A 192 -4.10 15.59 -4.57
C TRP A 192 -4.89 15.55 -5.88
N VAL A 193 -4.45 16.34 -6.85
CA VAL A 193 -5.07 16.40 -8.18
C VAL A 193 -4.24 15.57 -9.16
N LEU A 194 -4.93 14.72 -9.92
CA LEU A 194 -4.38 13.88 -10.97
C LEU A 194 -4.87 14.39 -12.34
N PRO A 195 -4.03 15.11 -13.10
CA PRO A 195 -4.29 15.38 -14.50
C PRO A 195 -4.00 14.12 -15.32
N ALA A 196 -4.95 13.69 -16.14
CA ALA A 196 -4.76 12.55 -17.03
C ALA A 196 -5.54 12.72 -18.33
N THR A 197 -4.98 12.20 -19.41
CA THR A 197 -5.60 12.13 -20.73
C THR A 197 -6.16 10.73 -20.99
N MET A 198 -6.99 10.58 -22.03
CA MET A 198 -7.43 9.26 -22.46
C MET A 198 -6.25 8.38 -22.91
N TYR A 199 -5.19 8.98 -23.46
CA TYR A 199 -3.97 8.24 -23.80
C TYR A 199 -3.29 7.66 -22.55
N ASP A 200 -3.18 8.43 -21.47
CA ASP A 200 -2.60 7.98 -20.21
C ASP A 200 -3.36 6.78 -19.65
N PHE A 201 -4.70 6.82 -19.65
CA PHE A 201 -5.54 5.71 -19.23
C PHE A 201 -5.36 4.45 -20.09
N LYS A 202 -5.15 4.60 -21.40
CA LYS A 202 -4.89 3.45 -22.29
C LYS A 202 -3.55 2.79 -21.97
N GLN A 203 -2.50 3.59 -21.78
CA GLN A 203 -1.18 3.08 -21.41
C GLN A 203 -1.25 2.36 -20.06
N PHE A 204 -1.90 2.98 -19.08
CA PHE A 204 -2.13 2.41 -17.77
C PHE A 204 -2.91 1.08 -17.84
N HIS A 205 -4.04 1.04 -18.54
CA HIS A 205 -4.84 -0.18 -18.71
C HIS A 205 -4.05 -1.30 -19.41
N ALA A 206 -3.23 -0.96 -20.41
CA ALA A 206 -2.36 -1.91 -21.07
C ALA A 206 -1.26 -2.47 -20.14
N CYS A 207 -0.74 -1.67 -19.21
CA CYS A 207 0.14 -2.18 -18.14
C CYS A 207 -0.58 -3.18 -17.25
N LEU A 208 -1.79 -2.83 -16.78
CA LEU A 208 -2.58 -3.74 -15.94
C LEU A 208 -2.95 -5.05 -16.65
N ARG A 209 -3.37 -4.99 -17.93
CA ARG A 209 -3.69 -6.18 -18.73
C ARG A 209 -2.52 -7.15 -18.93
N ARG A 210 -1.28 -6.65 -18.90
CA ARG A 210 -0.09 -7.51 -18.99
C ARG A 210 0.18 -8.27 -17.70
N ARG A 211 -0.36 -7.81 -16.57
CA ARG A 211 -0.06 -8.31 -15.23
C ARG A 211 -1.22 -9.10 -14.61
N PHE A 212 -2.45 -8.74 -14.94
CA PHE A 212 -3.65 -9.31 -14.33
C PHE A 212 -4.53 -10.00 -15.38
N PRO A 213 -5.22 -11.08 -15.01
CA PRO A 213 -6.15 -11.76 -15.90
C PRO A 213 -7.37 -10.86 -16.18
N SER A 214 -8.01 -11.09 -17.33
CA SER A 214 -9.05 -10.18 -17.85
C SER A 214 -10.35 -10.17 -17.05
N ASP A 215 -10.59 -11.18 -16.22
CA ASP A 215 -11.76 -11.31 -15.34
C ASP A 215 -11.69 -10.42 -14.09
N VAL A 216 -10.49 -10.06 -13.65
CA VAL A 216 -10.26 -9.18 -12.48
C VAL A 216 -10.26 -7.70 -12.88
N LEU A 217 -9.84 -7.39 -14.10
CA LEU A 217 -9.62 -6.02 -14.54
C LEU A 217 -10.93 -5.39 -15.09
N PRO A 218 -11.40 -4.25 -14.55
CA PRO A 218 -12.53 -3.55 -15.16
C PRO A 218 -12.18 -3.09 -16.58
N ASP A 219 -13.17 -3.14 -17.48
CA ASP A 219 -13.00 -2.64 -18.83
C ASP A 219 -12.83 -1.13 -18.83
N LEU A 220 -11.89 -0.67 -19.66
CA LEU A 220 -11.76 0.75 -19.97
C LEU A 220 -12.99 1.19 -20.78
N PRO A 221 -13.56 2.38 -20.53
CA PRO A 221 -14.73 2.83 -21.27
C PRO A 221 -14.54 2.78 -22.78
N ALA A 222 -15.60 2.33 -23.46
CA ALA A 222 -15.58 2.08 -24.89
C ALA A 222 -15.20 3.35 -25.66
N TRP A 223 -14.23 3.18 -26.57
CA TRP A 223 -13.75 4.24 -27.44
C TRP A 223 -14.42 4.07 -28.81
N SER A 224 -15.38 4.92 -29.14
CA SER A 224 -15.89 4.97 -30.50
C SER A 224 -14.99 5.90 -31.33
N LEU A 225 -14.25 5.33 -32.30
CA LEU A 225 -13.49 6.08 -33.30
C LEU A 225 -14.36 7.03 -34.14
N THR A 226 -15.66 6.76 -34.18
CA THR A 226 -16.62 7.44 -35.03
C THR A 226 -17.25 8.67 -34.37
N GLN A 227 -17.02 8.93 -33.08
CA GLN A 227 -17.57 10.09 -32.39
C GLN A 227 -16.48 11.15 -32.25
N SER A 228 -16.69 12.27 -32.93
CA SER A 228 -15.82 13.44 -32.86
C SER A 228 -15.59 13.83 -31.40
N THR A 229 -14.33 13.85 -30.98
CA THR A 229 -13.87 14.31 -29.67
C THR A 229 -14.20 15.78 -29.37
N ALA A 230 -14.71 16.52 -30.36
CA ALA A 230 -15.04 17.94 -30.23
C ALA A 230 -16.38 18.20 -29.51
N GLN A 231 -17.19 17.17 -29.22
CA GLN A 231 -18.48 17.37 -28.57
C GLN A 231 -18.34 17.27 -27.04
N ALA A 232 -18.61 18.38 -26.33
CA ALA A 232 -18.51 18.47 -24.87
C ALA A 232 -19.27 17.36 -24.12
N ALA A 233 -20.48 17.01 -24.57
CA ALA A 233 -21.30 15.95 -23.98
C ALA A 233 -20.59 14.58 -23.97
N PHE A 234 -19.72 14.32 -24.94
CA PHE A 234 -18.95 13.09 -25.00
C PHE A 234 -17.78 13.11 -24.01
N ALA A 235 -17.14 14.27 -23.83
CA ALA A 235 -16.11 14.45 -22.82
C ALA A 235 -16.71 14.27 -21.41
N ASP A 236 -17.91 14.81 -21.13
CA ASP A 236 -18.63 14.60 -19.87
C ASP A 236 -18.91 13.12 -19.61
N ALA A 237 -19.57 12.44 -20.55
CA ALA A 237 -19.92 11.02 -20.41
C ALA A 237 -18.67 10.15 -20.19
N ARG A 238 -17.58 10.44 -20.92
CA ARG A 238 -16.31 9.74 -20.75
C ARG A 238 -15.68 10.06 -19.39
N ALA A 239 -15.72 11.30 -18.93
CA ALA A 239 -15.15 11.70 -17.66
C ALA A 239 -15.77 10.92 -16.49
N THR A 240 -17.10 10.80 -16.45
CA THR A 240 -17.82 9.97 -15.46
C THR A 240 -17.44 8.50 -15.55
N GLN A 241 -17.27 7.95 -16.76
CA GLN A 241 -16.84 6.56 -16.92
C GLN A 241 -15.39 6.34 -16.45
N LEU A 242 -14.49 7.29 -16.70
CA LEU A 242 -13.10 7.23 -16.25
C LEU A 242 -13.00 7.35 -14.73
N GLU A 243 -13.78 8.23 -14.10
CA GLU A 243 -13.92 8.32 -12.65
C GLU A 243 -14.36 6.98 -12.05
N ALA A 244 -15.44 6.39 -12.57
CA ALA A 244 -15.93 5.10 -12.10
C ALA A 244 -14.92 3.96 -12.33
N PHE A 245 -14.21 3.96 -13.46
CA PHE A 245 -13.13 3.02 -13.74
C PHE A 245 -12.00 3.17 -12.71
N LEU A 246 -11.52 4.39 -12.49
CA LEU A 246 -10.39 4.66 -11.59
C LEU A 246 -10.74 4.34 -10.13
N GLN A 247 -11.94 4.72 -9.68
CA GLN A 247 -12.48 4.37 -8.36
C GLN A 247 -12.46 2.85 -8.12
N LYS A 248 -12.88 2.06 -9.12
CA LYS A 248 -12.88 0.58 -9.04
C LYS A 248 -11.47 0.02 -8.99
N VAL A 249 -10.58 0.49 -9.85
CA VAL A 249 -9.21 -0.03 -9.94
C VAL A 249 -8.44 0.26 -8.66
N ILE A 250 -8.49 1.49 -8.14
CA ILE A 250 -7.71 1.88 -6.95
C ILE A 250 -8.17 1.11 -5.71
N ASN A 251 -9.47 0.87 -5.54
CA ASN A 251 -10.00 0.13 -4.39
C ASN A 251 -10.01 -1.39 -4.58
N CYS A 252 -9.48 -1.89 -5.70
CA CYS A 252 -9.32 -3.32 -5.91
C CYS A 252 -7.97 -3.75 -5.36
N GLY A 253 -7.96 -4.30 -4.13
CA GLY A 253 -6.73 -4.77 -3.46
C GLY A 253 -5.81 -5.64 -4.33
N PRO A 254 -6.32 -6.61 -5.11
CA PRO A 254 -5.52 -7.40 -6.04
C PRO A 254 -4.79 -6.60 -7.13
N LEU A 255 -5.27 -5.40 -7.48
CA LEU A 255 -4.68 -4.53 -8.49
C LEU A 255 -3.65 -3.53 -7.92
N ALA A 256 -3.38 -3.57 -6.60
CA ALA A 256 -2.36 -2.75 -5.96
C ALA A 256 -0.96 -3.12 -6.50
N CYS A 257 -0.43 -2.29 -7.40
CA CYS A 257 0.84 -2.54 -8.06
C CYS A 257 1.61 -1.24 -8.38
N PRO A 258 2.92 -1.33 -8.66
CA PRO A 258 3.73 -0.16 -9.02
C PRO A 258 3.20 0.64 -10.21
N ASP A 259 2.60 -0.01 -11.22
CA ASP A 259 2.00 0.69 -12.36
C ASP A 259 0.82 1.58 -11.94
N LEU A 260 -0.02 1.07 -11.02
CA LEU A 260 -1.10 1.85 -10.42
C LEU A 260 -0.54 3.01 -9.59
N HIS A 261 0.40 2.73 -8.68
CA HIS A 261 1.00 3.76 -7.82
C HIS A 261 1.64 4.88 -8.62
N SER A 262 2.34 4.52 -9.70
CA SER A 262 2.93 5.49 -10.63
C SER A 262 1.86 6.32 -11.34
N PHE A 263 0.80 5.68 -11.85
CA PHE A 263 -0.29 6.37 -12.54
C PHE A 263 -1.02 7.37 -11.63
N ILE A 264 -1.39 6.96 -10.41
CA ILE A 264 -2.05 7.86 -9.43
C ILE A 264 -1.06 8.73 -8.65
N GLN A 265 0.23 8.67 -9.00
CA GLN A 265 1.31 9.49 -8.44
C GLN A 265 1.56 9.28 -6.93
N LEU A 266 1.24 8.12 -6.37
CA LEU A 266 1.50 7.81 -4.95
C LEU A 266 2.99 7.94 -4.59
N ASP A 267 3.88 7.61 -5.52
CA ASP A 267 5.34 7.70 -5.34
C ASP A 267 5.92 9.08 -5.71
N ASN A 268 5.10 10.01 -6.23
CA ASN A 268 5.57 11.33 -6.66
C ASN A 268 5.66 12.28 -5.45
N ALA A 269 6.88 12.54 -4.98
CA ALA A 269 7.15 13.48 -3.89
C ALA A 269 6.77 14.95 -4.21
N ASN A 270 6.64 15.30 -5.50
CA ASN A 270 6.31 16.64 -5.94
C ASN A 270 4.81 16.87 -6.17
N ARG A 271 3.95 15.88 -5.87
CA ARG A 271 2.50 16.10 -6.00
C ARG A 271 2.05 17.11 -4.96
N HIS A 272 1.14 18.00 -5.34
CA HIS A 272 0.57 18.98 -4.41
C HIS A 272 -0.40 18.28 -3.44
N ILE A 273 0.14 17.75 -2.34
CA ILE A 273 -0.61 17.09 -1.29
C ILE A 273 -1.21 18.14 -0.36
N SER A 274 -2.52 18.08 -0.15
CA SER A 274 -3.19 18.77 0.94
C SER A 274 -3.70 17.75 1.96
N THR A 275 -3.58 18.06 3.25
CA THR A 275 -4.22 17.30 4.33
C THR A 275 -5.60 17.90 4.60
N GLY A 276 -6.56 17.06 4.97
CA GLY A 276 -7.88 17.51 5.38
C GLY A 276 -8.40 16.74 6.58
N MET A 277 -9.33 17.38 7.30
CA MET A 277 -10.16 16.72 8.31
C MET A 277 -11.61 16.65 7.82
N ASN A 278 -12.19 15.46 7.77
CA ASN A 278 -13.61 15.30 7.49
C ASN A 278 -14.40 15.58 8.79
N ILE A 279 -14.81 16.84 8.96
CA ILE A 279 -15.52 17.32 10.16
C ILE A 279 -16.92 16.66 10.25
N SER A 280 -17.47 16.20 9.14
CA SER A 280 -18.76 15.50 9.08
C SER A 280 -18.73 14.09 9.68
N ALA A 281 -17.54 13.55 9.96
CA ALA A 281 -17.35 12.24 10.58
C ALA A 281 -17.11 12.31 12.10
N LEU A 282 -17.17 13.51 12.71
CA LEU A 282 -17.10 13.67 14.16
C LEU A 282 -18.49 13.44 14.77
N PRO A 283 -18.62 12.59 15.80
CA PRO A 283 -19.89 12.32 16.49
C PRO A 283 -20.45 13.55 17.20
#